data_AF-A0A7W0GCQ2-F1
#
_entry.id   AF-A0A7W0GCQ2-F1
#
_cell.length_a   1.000
_cell.length_b   1.000
_cell.length_c   1.000
_cell.angle_alpha   90.00
_cell.angle_beta   90.00
_cell.angle_gamma   90.00
#
_symmetry.space_group_name_H-M   'P 1'
#
loop_
_entity.id
_entity.type
_entity.pdbx_description
1 polymer ?
#
loop_
_entity_poly.entity_id
_entity_poly.type
_entity_poly.pdbx_seq_one_letter_code
_entity_poly.pdbx_strand_id
1 'polypeptide(L)'
;MSSPDSAQLPLHWPSAWPSMWPALRDRLVVVALTSGLVVAGLARFGDLGLSWWVALVPFVALVRPLTRPVRFRRAIQRAAERRTLNVQYSTDGLCVSVPRRHITARVAGDGGVTYGVRCFGRAAEGGSIMAVKQAEDGLLLRVVHDAFRRDADHLARAVEQGALADPARRRAVLNGWDVFARQLRRHHASQDEFLWPALRGYLLARPDETTLIDAMEVEHQRIEPLISAVDTAVHAGDLGWLAEAAARLRSELLGHLRHEEDDAVPLLLTVFSEPDWRAFSAAQRKAAGRKGVAEFFPYILAEADPERAERVTARLSASARWALRHRWQPRFAGRPRWETVPH
;
A
#
# COMPACT_ATOMS: atom_id res chain seq x y z
N MET A 1 16.99 30.23 22.40
CA MET A 1 16.49 29.34 21.33
C MET A 1 15.66 30.20 20.39
N SER A 2 16.17 30.47 19.19
CA SER A 2 15.55 31.38 18.23
C SER A 2 14.32 30.74 17.59
N SER A 3 13.27 31.53 17.37
CA SER A 3 12.01 31.12 16.72
C SER A 3 12.27 30.43 15.37
N PRO A 4 11.48 29.39 14.98
CA PRO A 4 11.62 28.65 13.72
C PRO A 4 11.51 29.51 12.44
N ASP A 5 11.08 30.77 12.57
CA ASP A 5 10.99 31.76 11.47
C ASP A 5 12.34 32.35 10.99
N SER A 6 13.47 31.93 11.56
CA SER A 6 14.79 32.51 11.27
C SER A 6 15.76 31.59 10.49
N ALA A 7 15.25 30.55 9.81
CA ALA A 7 16.07 29.78 8.88
C ALA A 7 16.48 30.67 7.69
N GLN A 8 17.76 31.07 7.62
CA GLN A 8 18.28 31.83 6.49
C GLN A 8 18.34 30.95 5.23
N LEU A 9 17.27 30.98 4.45
CA LEU A 9 17.27 30.42 3.11
C LEU A 9 18.11 31.30 2.17
N PRO A 10 18.76 30.70 1.15
CA PRO A 10 19.50 31.47 0.17
C PRO A 10 18.56 32.42 -0.60
N LEU A 11 18.95 33.70 -0.70
CA LEU A 11 18.26 34.70 -1.50
C LEU A 11 18.20 34.32 -2.99
N HIS A 12 19.25 33.64 -3.46
CA HIS A 12 19.32 33.09 -4.81
C HIS A 12 19.67 31.61 -4.78
N TRP A 13 18.78 30.79 -5.34
CA TRP A 13 19.00 29.34 -5.42
C TRP A 13 20.08 29.02 -6.46
N PRO A 14 21.16 28.30 -6.09
CA PRO A 14 22.27 27.98 -6.99
C PRO A 14 21.84 26.96 -8.05
N SER A 15 22.71 26.75 -9.04
CA SER A 15 22.46 25.79 -10.13
C SER A 15 22.22 24.38 -9.60
N ALA A 16 21.23 23.66 -10.14
CA ALA A 16 20.99 22.25 -9.84
C ALA A 16 21.94 21.30 -10.60
N TRP A 17 22.70 21.83 -11.56
CA TRP A 17 23.59 21.06 -12.43
C TRP A 17 24.66 20.27 -11.66
N PRO A 18 25.41 20.84 -10.69
CA PRO A 18 26.43 20.09 -9.95
C PRO A 18 25.86 18.85 -9.24
N SER A 19 24.69 18.99 -8.60
CA SER A 19 24.03 17.89 -7.89
C SER A 19 23.42 16.82 -8.79
N MET A 20 23.11 17.15 -10.05
CA MET A 20 22.41 16.26 -10.98
C MET A 20 23.32 15.71 -12.09
N TRP A 21 24.54 16.24 -12.22
CA TRP A 21 25.51 15.86 -13.25
C TRP A 21 25.89 14.37 -13.23
N PRO A 22 26.14 13.74 -12.07
CA PRO A 22 26.50 12.32 -12.04
C PRO A 22 25.39 11.43 -12.66
N ALA A 23 24.13 11.68 -12.28
CA ALA A 23 22.98 10.92 -12.78
C ALA A 23 22.65 11.21 -14.27
N LEU A 24 23.06 12.36 -14.78
CA LEU A 24 22.87 12.74 -16.18
C LEU A 24 23.96 12.15 -17.08
N ARG A 25 25.22 12.12 -16.60
CA ARG A 25 26.36 11.56 -17.32
C ARG A 25 26.11 10.12 -17.74
N ASP A 26 25.63 9.28 -16.82
CA ASP A 26 25.40 7.86 -17.11
C ASP A 26 24.33 7.66 -18.21
N ARG A 27 23.34 8.55 -18.27
CA ARG A 27 22.33 8.54 -19.34
C ARG A 27 22.88 9.02 -20.68
N LEU A 28 23.78 10.00 -20.67
CA LEU A 28 24.46 10.48 -21.88
C LEU A 28 25.34 9.39 -22.49
N VAL A 29 26.03 8.59 -21.66
CA VAL A 29 26.84 7.45 -22.11
C VAL A 29 25.96 6.37 -22.77
N VAL A 30 24.85 6.00 -22.14
CA VAL A 30 23.92 5.02 -22.72
C VAL A 30 23.38 5.49 -24.07
N VAL A 31 23.00 6.78 -24.16
CA VAL A 31 22.50 7.36 -25.41
C VAL A 31 23.59 7.39 -26.50
N ALA A 32 24.83 7.72 -26.17
CA ALA A 32 25.93 7.67 -27.12
C ALA A 32 26.17 6.25 -27.67
N LEU A 33 26.14 5.24 -26.79
CA LEU A 33 26.33 3.83 -27.16
C LEU A 33 25.17 3.30 -28.03
N THR A 34 23.92 3.59 -27.66
CA THR A 34 22.76 3.16 -28.45
C THR A 34 22.69 3.88 -29.80
N SER A 35 23.07 5.16 -29.84
CA SER A 35 23.13 5.93 -31.10
C SER A 35 24.22 5.38 -32.03
N GLY A 36 25.39 5.00 -31.50
CA GLY A 36 26.46 4.36 -32.27
C GLY A 36 26.02 3.04 -32.90
N LEU A 37 25.29 2.20 -32.14
CA LEU A 37 24.74 0.94 -32.65
C LEU A 37 23.66 1.14 -33.73
N VAL A 38 22.81 2.16 -33.57
CA VAL A 38 21.79 2.53 -34.58
C VAL A 38 22.47 2.99 -35.87
N VAL A 39 23.47 3.87 -35.78
CA VAL A 39 24.21 4.36 -36.96
C VAL A 39 24.98 3.24 -37.65
N ALA A 40 25.65 2.35 -36.89
CA ALA A 40 26.35 1.19 -37.43
C ALA A 40 25.39 0.20 -38.11
N GLY A 41 24.21 -0.02 -37.52
CA GLY A 41 23.16 -0.85 -38.11
C GLY A 41 22.58 -0.27 -39.40
N LEU A 42 22.32 1.04 -39.44
CA LEU A 42 21.85 1.73 -40.64
C LEU A 42 22.90 1.69 -41.77
N ALA A 43 24.18 1.92 -41.45
CA ALA A 43 25.27 1.82 -42.41
C ALA A 43 25.49 0.40 -42.97
N ARG A 44 25.11 -0.63 -42.20
CA ARG A 44 25.29 -2.05 -42.57
C ARG A 44 24.10 -2.63 -43.35
N PHE A 45 22.88 -2.11 -43.15
CA PHE A 45 21.65 -2.80 -43.55
C PHE A 45 20.56 -1.94 -44.24
N GLY A 46 20.73 -0.64 -44.47
CA GLY A 46 19.63 0.19 -45.01
C GLY A 46 20.02 1.40 -45.87
N ASP A 47 19.04 1.90 -46.64
CA ASP A 47 19.12 3.15 -47.40
C ASP A 47 18.98 4.36 -46.45
N LEU A 48 20.03 5.17 -46.37
CA LEU A 48 20.14 6.33 -45.46
C LEU A 48 19.06 7.39 -45.73
N GLY A 49 18.45 7.39 -46.93
CA GLY A 49 17.40 8.34 -47.32
C GLY A 49 16.09 8.22 -46.53
N LEU A 50 15.74 7.02 -46.04
CA LEU A 50 14.44 6.74 -45.39
C LEU A 50 14.50 6.61 -43.85
N SER A 51 15.70 6.46 -43.26
CA SER A 51 15.86 6.07 -41.85
C SER A 51 16.74 7.00 -41.01
N TRP A 52 17.18 8.14 -41.54
CA TRP A 52 18.04 9.10 -40.84
C TRP A 52 17.44 9.65 -39.53
N TRP A 53 16.11 9.72 -39.43
CA TRP A 53 15.40 10.19 -38.23
C TRP A 53 15.56 9.24 -37.03
N VAL A 54 15.87 7.96 -37.24
CA VAL A 54 16.12 6.99 -36.15
C VAL A 54 17.37 7.39 -35.36
N ALA A 55 18.33 8.05 -36.00
CA ALA A 55 19.49 8.63 -35.33
C ALA A 55 19.14 9.84 -34.45
N LEU A 56 17.98 10.48 -34.63
CA LEU A 56 17.52 11.62 -33.82
C LEU A 56 16.73 11.21 -32.56
N VAL A 57 16.13 10.02 -32.55
CA VAL A 57 15.33 9.51 -31.41
C VAL A 57 16.10 9.55 -30.07
N PRO A 58 17.38 9.15 -30.01
CA PRO A 58 18.16 9.21 -28.77
C PRO A 58 18.43 10.65 -28.30
N PHE A 59 18.59 11.60 -29.23
CA PHE A 59 18.78 13.03 -28.89
C PHE A 59 17.51 13.68 -28.37
N VAL A 60 16.35 13.35 -28.95
CA VAL A 60 15.04 13.82 -28.43
C VAL A 60 14.81 13.29 -27.01
N ALA A 61 15.25 12.06 -26.71
CA ALA A 61 15.19 11.49 -25.36
C ALA A 61 16.09 12.21 -24.33
N LEU A 62 17.10 12.98 -24.78
CA LEU A 62 17.99 13.78 -23.93
C LEU A 62 17.45 15.18 -23.59
N VAL A 63 16.48 15.70 -24.35
CA VAL A 63 15.89 17.03 -24.08
C VAL A 63 15.28 17.09 -22.67
N ARG A 64 14.57 16.04 -22.27
CA ARG A 64 13.91 15.98 -20.95
C ARG A 64 14.91 15.93 -19.78
N PRO A 65 15.94 15.06 -19.75
CA PRO A 65 16.92 15.06 -18.67
C PRO A 65 17.81 16.31 -18.65
N LEU A 66 18.18 16.89 -19.80
CA LEU A 66 18.99 18.12 -19.86
C LEU A 66 18.22 19.36 -19.36
N THR A 67 16.90 19.39 -19.51
CA THR A 67 16.08 20.51 -19.02
C THR A 67 15.63 20.37 -17.56
N ARG A 68 15.80 19.19 -16.94
CA ARG A 68 15.40 18.93 -15.54
C ARG A 68 16.07 19.84 -14.50
N PRO A 69 17.41 20.06 -14.53
CA PRO A 69 18.07 20.92 -13.53
C PRO A 69 17.53 22.35 -13.53
N VAL A 70 17.29 22.92 -14.72
CA VAL A 70 16.72 24.25 -14.88
C VAL A 70 15.27 24.30 -14.36
N ARG A 71 14.47 23.28 -14.66
CA ARG A 71 13.08 23.18 -14.19
C ARG A 71 13.00 23.03 -12.66
N PHE A 72 13.93 22.30 -12.06
CA PHE A 72 13.99 22.09 -10.61
C PHE A 72 14.34 23.40 -9.89
N ARG A 73 15.43 24.06 -10.30
CA ARG A 73 15.81 25.37 -9.77
C ARG A 73 14.67 26.40 -9.89
N ARG A 74 14.06 26.52 -11.08
CA ARG A 74 12.93 27.45 -11.30
C ARG A 74 11.69 27.11 -10.47
N ALA A 75 11.48 25.85 -10.10
CA ALA A 75 10.36 25.46 -9.28
C ALA A 75 10.59 25.81 -7.81
N ILE A 76 11.80 25.57 -7.29
CA ILE A 76 12.17 25.94 -5.91
C ILE A 76 12.20 27.47 -5.78
N GLN A 77 12.84 28.18 -6.71
CA GLN A 77 12.91 29.65 -6.72
C GLN A 77 11.50 30.28 -6.66
N ARG A 78 10.58 29.81 -7.51
CA ARG A 78 9.19 30.32 -7.51
C ARG A 78 8.42 29.99 -6.23
N ALA A 79 8.68 28.83 -5.64
CA ALA A 79 8.06 28.46 -4.36
C ALA A 79 8.64 29.29 -3.21
N ALA A 80 9.92 29.64 -3.25
CA ALA A 80 10.57 30.53 -2.29
C ALA A 80 9.99 31.95 -2.36
N GLU A 81 9.89 32.52 -3.57
CA GLU A 81 9.29 33.83 -3.82
C GLU A 81 7.84 33.92 -3.34
N ARG A 82 7.09 32.83 -3.48
CA ARG A 82 5.69 32.72 -3.03
C ARG A 82 5.54 32.32 -1.57
N ARG A 83 6.64 32.08 -0.85
CA ARG A 83 6.64 31.56 0.53
C ARG A 83 5.82 30.27 0.70
N THR A 84 5.87 29.38 -0.28
CA THR A 84 5.18 28.07 -0.25
C THR A 84 6.14 26.89 -0.16
N LEU A 85 7.35 27.12 0.34
CA LEU A 85 8.31 26.05 0.64
C LEU A 85 8.00 25.47 2.01
N ASN A 86 8.05 24.14 2.11
CA ASN A 86 8.10 23.48 3.41
C ASN A 86 9.56 23.37 3.83
N VAL A 87 9.91 23.94 4.97
CA VAL A 87 11.28 23.93 5.53
C VAL A 87 11.31 22.99 6.73
N GLN A 88 12.30 22.10 6.78
CA GLN A 88 12.51 21.14 7.86
C GLN A 88 13.98 21.12 8.27
N TYR A 89 14.25 21.11 9.57
CA TYR A 89 15.61 20.94 10.07
C TYR A 89 16.01 19.46 10.02
N SER A 90 17.24 19.20 9.57
CA SER A 90 17.87 17.89 9.56
C SER A 90 19.26 18.02 10.19
N THR A 91 19.83 16.92 10.66
CA THR A 91 21.18 16.86 11.24
C THR A 91 22.25 17.41 10.30
N ASP A 92 22.03 17.31 8.99
CA ASP A 92 22.99 17.73 7.96
C ASP A 92 22.61 19.07 7.28
N GLY A 93 21.67 19.83 7.87
CA GLY A 93 21.24 21.14 7.37
C GLY A 93 19.73 21.29 7.17
N LEU A 94 19.33 22.31 6.40
CA LEU A 94 17.93 22.63 6.13
C LEU A 94 17.42 21.85 4.92
N CYS A 95 16.37 21.07 5.11
CA CYS A 95 15.62 20.50 4.01
C CYS A 95 14.51 21.46 3.57
N VAL A 96 14.39 21.68 2.26
CA VAL A 96 13.25 22.35 1.65
C VAL A 96 12.54 21.45 0.67
N SER A 97 11.21 21.54 0.63
CA SER A 97 10.41 20.82 -0.35
C SER A 97 9.31 21.67 -0.99
N VAL A 98 8.99 21.35 -2.25
CA VAL A 98 7.87 21.93 -3.00
C VAL A 98 6.72 20.91 -3.00
N PRO A 99 5.66 21.09 -2.19
CA PRO A 99 4.66 20.04 -1.92
C PRO A 99 3.99 19.48 -3.18
N ARG A 100 3.65 20.34 -4.15
CA ARG A 100 2.94 19.94 -5.37
C ARG A 100 3.82 19.31 -6.45
N ARG A 101 5.15 19.33 -6.30
CA ARG A 101 6.07 18.86 -7.35
C ARG A 101 7.02 17.76 -6.89
N HIS A 102 6.97 17.36 -5.61
CA HIS A 102 7.89 16.40 -5.00
C HIS A 102 9.38 16.74 -5.28
N ILE A 103 9.69 18.03 -5.36
CA ILE A 103 11.05 18.52 -5.54
C ILE A 103 11.58 18.85 -4.15
N THR A 104 12.73 18.29 -3.80
CA THR A 104 13.44 18.54 -2.56
C THR A 104 14.81 19.13 -2.84
N ALA A 105 15.29 19.98 -1.93
CA ALA A 105 16.68 20.38 -1.85
C ALA A 105 17.14 20.38 -0.39
N ARG A 106 18.42 20.08 -0.19
CA ARG A 106 19.09 20.25 1.11
C ARG A 106 20.02 21.45 1.00
N VAL A 107 19.95 22.34 1.99
CA VAL A 107 20.85 23.46 2.20
C VAL A 107 21.75 23.09 3.39
N ALA A 108 23.01 22.83 3.13
CA ALA A 108 24.01 22.54 4.15
C ALA A 108 24.38 23.83 4.91
N GLY A 109 24.97 23.67 6.10
CA GLY A 109 25.35 24.80 6.96
C GLY A 109 26.42 25.71 6.36
N ASP A 110 27.18 25.23 5.38
CA ASP A 110 28.17 25.97 4.59
C ASP A 110 27.56 26.73 3.39
N GLY A 111 26.23 26.68 3.21
CA GLY A 111 25.52 27.29 2.08
C GLY A 111 25.45 26.41 0.83
N GLY A 112 26.01 25.20 0.86
CA GLY A 112 25.91 24.24 -0.23
C GLY A 112 24.47 23.75 -0.46
N VAL A 113 24.00 23.68 -1.71
CA VAL A 113 22.64 23.21 -2.03
C VAL A 113 22.67 21.98 -2.92
N THR A 114 22.03 20.90 -2.47
CA THR A 114 21.90 19.66 -3.24
C THR A 114 20.44 19.38 -3.58
N TYR A 115 20.13 19.27 -4.87
CA TYR A 115 18.76 19.01 -5.34
C TYR A 115 18.49 17.51 -5.48
N GLY A 116 17.25 17.10 -5.22
CA GLY A 116 16.78 15.72 -5.45
C GLY A 116 17.10 14.73 -4.34
N VAL A 117 17.51 15.19 -3.15
CA VAL A 117 17.79 14.32 -2.00
C VAL A 117 16.54 14.12 -1.14
N ARG A 118 16.23 12.88 -0.75
CA ARG A 118 15.17 12.59 0.24
C ARG A 118 15.66 13.03 1.61
N CYS A 119 14.85 13.86 2.27
CA CYS A 119 15.17 14.33 3.61
C CYS A 119 14.78 13.27 4.63
N PHE A 120 15.75 12.86 5.44
CA PHE A 120 15.53 12.04 6.62
C PHE A 120 15.79 12.92 7.84
N GLY A 121 14.79 13.02 8.71
CA GLY A 121 14.79 13.86 9.89
C GLY A 121 13.39 13.81 10.53
N ARG A 122 13.34 13.47 11.82
CA ARG A 122 12.10 13.35 12.59
C ARG A 122 11.41 14.72 12.59
N ALA A 123 10.28 14.84 11.92
CA ALA A 123 9.49 16.07 11.92
C ALA A 123 8.93 16.28 13.33
N ALA A 124 9.29 17.42 13.95
CA ALA A 124 8.54 17.95 15.08
C ALA A 124 7.16 18.40 14.58
N GLU A 125 6.15 17.87 15.26
CA GLU A 125 4.72 18.17 15.29
C GLU A 125 4.14 19.14 14.24
N GLY A 126 3.22 18.58 13.44
CA GLY A 126 2.41 19.26 12.44
C GLY A 126 1.95 18.23 11.40
N GLY A 127 0.71 17.75 11.55
CA GLY A 127 0.10 16.62 10.81
C GLY A 127 0.74 16.30 9.46
N SER A 128 1.72 15.39 9.47
CA SER A 128 2.54 15.07 8.31
C SER A 128 1.73 14.30 7.28
N ILE A 129 2.00 14.50 5.99
CA ILE A 129 1.50 13.67 4.89
C ILE A 129 1.77 12.17 5.17
N MET A 130 2.81 11.84 5.95
CA MET A 130 3.03 10.49 6.46
C MET A 130 1.95 10.02 7.44
N ALA A 131 1.48 10.86 8.38
CA ALA A 131 0.41 10.51 9.31
C ALA A 131 -0.92 10.29 8.58
N VAL A 132 -1.22 11.10 7.56
CA VAL A 132 -2.38 10.90 6.69
C VAL A 132 -2.26 9.58 5.91
N LYS A 133 -1.09 9.27 5.36
CA LYS A 133 -0.85 8.01 4.64
C LYS A 133 -0.81 6.77 5.55
N GLN A 134 -0.25 6.87 6.75
CA GLN A 134 -0.27 5.82 7.77
C GLN A 134 -1.71 5.54 8.23
N ALA A 135 -2.51 6.60 8.43
CA ALA A 135 -3.93 6.47 8.69
C ALA A 135 -4.69 5.83 7.50
N GLU A 136 -4.20 6.03 6.27
CA GLU A 136 -4.74 5.41 5.06
C GLU A 136 -4.38 3.93 4.91
N ASP A 137 -3.14 3.52 5.20
CA ASP A 137 -2.71 2.12 5.17
C ASP A 137 -3.41 1.32 6.27
N GLY A 138 -3.49 1.87 7.48
CA GLY A 138 -4.29 1.29 8.57
C GLY A 138 -5.79 1.26 8.28
N LEU A 139 -6.32 2.13 7.40
CA LEU A 139 -7.73 2.08 7.00
C LEU A 139 -8.05 0.81 6.22
N LEU A 140 -7.20 0.40 5.28
CA LEU A 140 -7.48 -0.80 4.48
C LEU A 140 -7.54 -2.04 5.39
N LEU A 141 -6.60 -2.14 6.32
CA LEU A 141 -6.55 -3.24 7.28
C LEU A 141 -7.80 -3.29 8.17
N ARG A 142 -8.22 -2.15 8.73
CA ARG A 142 -9.48 -2.07 9.49
C ARG A 142 -10.70 -2.47 8.68
N VAL A 143 -10.81 -2.07 7.41
CA VAL A 143 -11.93 -2.47 6.54
C VAL A 143 -11.91 -3.97 6.26
N VAL A 144 -10.72 -4.58 6.14
CA VAL A 144 -10.57 -6.04 6.05
C VAL A 144 -11.06 -6.71 7.34
N HIS A 145 -10.67 -6.20 8.50
CA HIS A 145 -11.08 -6.74 9.80
C HIS A 145 -12.57 -6.58 10.07
N ASP A 146 -13.16 -5.45 9.66
CA ASP A 146 -14.61 -5.23 9.72
C ASP A 146 -15.36 -6.29 8.90
N ALA A 147 -14.85 -6.67 7.72
CA ALA A 147 -15.43 -7.74 6.91
C ALA A 147 -15.34 -9.12 7.60
N PHE A 148 -14.27 -9.39 8.35
CA PHE A 148 -14.15 -10.61 9.14
C PHE A 148 -15.10 -10.64 10.34
N ARG A 149 -15.26 -9.51 11.05
CA ARG A 149 -16.26 -9.37 12.12
C ARG A 149 -17.67 -9.61 11.58
N ARG A 150 -18.01 -8.96 10.46
CA ARG A 150 -19.28 -9.09 9.76
C ARG A 150 -19.60 -10.56 9.45
N ASP A 151 -18.66 -11.29 8.86
CA ASP A 151 -18.91 -12.68 8.43
C ASP A 151 -18.90 -13.67 9.61
N ALA A 152 -18.13 -13.43 10.66
CA ALA A 152 -18.23 -14.19 11.91
C ALA A 152 -19.61 -14.00 12.58
N ASP A 153 -20.14 -12.77 12.57
CA ASP A 153 -21.49 -12.47 13.07
C ASP A 153 -22.61 -13.05 12.19
N HIS A 154 -22.43 -13.06 10.87
CA HIS A 154 -23.37 -13.72 9.96
C HIS A 154 -23.40 -15.24 10.17
N LEU A 155 -22.24 -15.88 10.36
CA LEU A 155 -22.18 -17.31 10.66
C LEU A 155 -22.88 -17.64 11.98
N ALA A 156 -22.59 -16.90 13.05
CA ALA A 156 -23.22 -17.12 14.36
C ALA A 156 -24.75 -16.98 14.28
N ARG A 157 -25.25 -15.92 13.64
CA ARG A 157 -26.70 -15.71 13.44
C ARG A 157 -27.34 -16.82 12.60
N ALA A 158 -26.68 -17.26 11.54
CA ALA A 158 -27.21 -18.33 10.69
C ALA A 158 -27.35 -19.66 11.47
N VAL A 159 -26.42 -19.97 12.37
CA VAL A 159 -26.52 -21.11 13.26
C VAL A 159 -27.69 -20.94 14.23
N GLU A 160 -27.76 -19.81 14.94
CA GLU A 160 -28.81 -19.52 15.94
C GLU A 160 -30.22 -19.58 15.34
N GLN A 161 -30.38 -19.11 14.11
CA GLN A 161 -31.68 -19.07 13.41
C GLN A 161 -32.00 -20.36 12.65
N GLY A 162 -31.19 -21.40 12.79
CA GLY A 162 -31.39 -22.68 12.11
C GLY A 162 -31.35 -22.58 10.58
N ALA A 163 -30.61 -21.63 10.02
CA ALA A 163 -30.53 -21.35 8.59
C ALA A 163 -30.16 -22.57 7.74
N LEU A 164 -29.33 -23.45 8.32
CA LEU A 164 -28.84 -24.64 7.65
C LEU A 164 -29.91 -25.73 7.46
N ALA A 165 -31.06 -25.64 8.13
CA ALA A 165 -32.18 -26.55 7.94
C ALA A 165 -32.96 -26.27 6.63
N ASP A 166 -32.93 -25.03 6.14
CA ASP A 166 -33.54 -24.67 4.85
C ASP A 166 -32.52 -24.79 3.70
N PRO A 167 -32.81 -25.50 2.60
CA PRO A 167 -31.85 -25.71 1.52
C PRO A 167 -31.34 -24.43 0.84
N ALA A 168 -32.19 -23.40 0.73
CA ALA A 168 -31.81 -22.15 0.07
C ALA A 168 -30.91 -21.29 0.97
N ARG A 169 -31.26 -21.16 2.25
CA ARG A 169 -30.45 -20.48 3.29
C ARG A 169 -29.14 -21.22 3.52
N ARG A 170 -29.14 -22.56 3.62
CA ARG A 170 -27.91 -23.38 3.71
C ARG A 170 -26.94 -23.08 2.58
N ARG A 171 -27.42 -22.98 1.34
CA ARG A 171 -26.57 -22.64 0.18
C ARG A 171 -25.97 -21.23 0.30
N ALA A 172 -26.71 -20.26 0.82
CA ALA A 172 -26.19 -18.91 1.05
C ALA A 172 -25.15 -18.88 2.18
N VAL A 173 -25.35 -19.66 3.25
CA VAL A 173 -24.36 -19.85 4.33
C VAL A 173 -23.08 -20.48 3.79
N LEU A 174 -23.16 -21.56 3.02
CA LEU A 174 -21.99 -22.21 2.41
C LEU A 174 -21.21 -21.25 1.50
N ASN A 175 -21.91 -20.51 0.62
CA ASN A 175 -21.27 -19.51 -0.22
C ASN A 175 -20.57 -18.40 0.59
N GLY A 176 -21.15 -18.01 1.73
CA GLY A 176 -20.60 -17.00 2.63
C GLY A 176 -19.34 -17.53 3.31
N TRP A 177 -19.46 -18.70 3.94
CA TRP A 177 -18.39 -19.40 4.61
C TRP A 177 -17.18 -19.62 3.71
N ASP A 178 -17.39 -20.11 2.49
CA ASP A 178 -16.31 -20.35 1.53
C ASP A 178 -15.49 -19.09 1.26
N VAL A 179 -16.16 -17.94 1.10
CA VAL A 179 -15.47 -16.66 0.89
C VAL A 179 -14.76 -16.23 2.17
N PHE A 180 -15.45 -16.22 3.30
CA PHE A 180 -14.89 -15.81 4.59
C PHE A 180 -13.63 -16.61 4.95
N ALA A 181 -13.72 -17.94 4.99
CA ALA A 181 -12.60 -18.81 5.34
C ALA A 181 -11.41 -18.64 4.39
N ARG A 182 -11.66 -18.49 3.08
CA ARG A 182 -10.60 -18.26 2.09
C ARG A 182 -9.94 -16.89 2.24
N GLN A 183 -10.69 -15.84 2.56
CA GLN A 183 -10.14 -14.50 2.75
C GLN A 183 -9.36 -14.41 4.06
N LEU A 184 -9.86 -15.03 5.14
CA LEU A 184 -9.19 -15.07 6.43
C LEU A 184 -7.86 -15.83 6.35
N ARG A 185 -7.84 -17.02 5.73
CA ARG A 185 -6.60 -17.78 5.50
C ARG A 185 -5.57 -17.01 4.69
N ARG A 186 -6.00 -16.31 3.63
CA ARG A 186 -5.10 -15.47 2.82
C ARG A 186 -4.54 -14.29 3.61
N HIS A 187 -5.32 -13.71 4.50
CA HIS A 187 -4.90 -12.61 5.35
C HIS A 187 -3.82 -13.06 6.34
N HIS A 188 -4.08 -14.10 7.15
CA HIS A 188 -3.10 -14.66 8.08
C HIS A 188 -1.83 -15.12 7.34
N ALA A 189 -1.97 -15.90 6.26
CA ALA A 189 -0.82 -16.35 5.46
C ALA A 189 0.00 -15.18 4.92
N SER A 190 -0.65 -14.09 4.50
CA SER A 190 0.10 -12.91 4.03
C SER A 190 0.88 -12.22 5.14
N GLN A 191 0.34 -12.19 6.36
CA GLN A 191 1.03 -11.61 7.50
C GLN A 191 2.21 -12.50 7.91
N ASP A 192 2.00 -13.80 8.02
CA ASP A 192 3.02 -14.77 8.42
C ASP A 192 4.15 -14.88 7.39
N GLU A 193 3.84 -14.89 6.10
CA GLU A 193 4.85 -15.04 5.05
C GLU A 193 5.61 -13.74 4.74
N PHE A 194 4.98 -12.57 4.90
CA PHE A 194 5.54 -11.31 4.40
C PHE A 194 5.61 -10.18 5.42
N LEU A 195 4.62 -10.04 6.31
CA LEU A 195 4.52 -8.88 7.21
C LEU A 195 5.40 -9.06 8.45
N TRP A 196 5.19 -10.15 9.19
CA TRP A 196 5.90 -10.47 10.42
C TRP A 196 7.41 -10.67 10.20
N PRO A 197 7.86 -11.40 9.16
CA PRO A 197 9.29 -11.54 8.89
C PRO A 197 9.96 -10.20 8.57
N ALA A 198 9.28 -9.34 7.79
CA ALA A 198 9.80 -8.01 7.47
C ALA A 198 9.88 -7.12 8.71
N LEU A 199 8.86 -7.15 9.58
CA LEU A 199 8.86 -6.41 10.85
C LEU A 199 9.98 -6.88 11.78
N ARG A 200 10.18 -8.19 11.95
CA ARG A 200 11.29 -8.75 12.75
C ARG A 200 12.66 -8.22 12.30
N GLY A 201 12.87 -8.03 11.00
CA GLY A 201 14.10 -7.43 10.47
C GLY A 201 14.41 -6.02 11.01
N TYR A 202 13.37 -5.25 11.37
CA TYR A 202 13.51 -3.93 12.00
C TYR A 202 13.60 -3.98 13.53
N LEU A 203 13.14 -5.07 14.15
CA LEU A 203 13.03 -5.24 15.60
C LEU A 203 14.24 -5.92 16.26
N LEU A 204 15.31 -6.21 15.51
CA LEU A 204 16.50 -6.92 16.01
C LEU A 204 17.15 -6.33 17.27
N ALA A 205 16.88 -5.05 17.59
CA ALA A 205 17.37 -4.38 18.80
C ALA A 205 16.26 -4.08 19.85
N ARG A 206 15.07 -4.67 19.71
CA ARG A 206 13.88 -4.42 20.55
C ARG A 206 13.18 -5.73 20.94
N PRO A 207 13.66 -6.42 21.99
CA PRO A 207 13.18 -7.76 22.34
C PRO A 207 11.69 -7.79 22.74
N ASP A 208 11.19 -6.78 23.47
CA ASP A 208 9.80 -6.72 23.90
C ASP A 208 8.82 -6.63 22.71
N GLU A 209 9.19 -5.88 21.66
CA GLU A 209 8.40 -5.77 20.42
C GLU A 209 8.42 -7.08 19.62
N THR A 210 9.40 -7.97 19.84
CA THR A 210 9.45 -9.28 19.18
C THR A 210 8.44 -10.25 19.79
N THR A 211 8.21 -10.19 21.11
CA THR A 211 7.20 -11.02 21.79
C THR A 211 5.78 -10.76 21.28
N LEU A 212 5.47 -9.51 20.91
CA LEU A 212 4.20 -9.16 20.27
C LEU A 212 4.00 -9.93 18.95
N ILE A 213 5.05 -10.04 18.12
CA ILE A 213 4.97 -10.72 16.83
C ILE A 213 4.83 -12.23 17.00
N ASP A 214 5.53 -12.81 17.99
CA ASP A 214 5.37 -14.22 18.33
C ASP A 214 3.94 -14.52 18.81
N ALA A 215 3.32 -13.59 19.55
CA ALA A 215 1.92 -13.72 19.97
C ALA A 215 0.95 -13.73 18.77
N MET A 216 1.15 -12.86 17.77
CA MET A 216 0.34 -12.84 16.54
C MET A 216 0.37 -14.19 15.80
N GLU A 217 1.57 -14.76 15.61
CA GLU A 217 1.70 -16.06 14.93
C GLU A 217 1.08 -17.21 15.74
N VAL A 218 1.21 -17.19 17.07
CA VAL A 218 0.57 -18.18 17.95
C VAL A 218 -0.96 -18.08 17.87
N GLU A 219 -1.51 -16.87 17.79
CA GLU A 219 -2.96 -16.66 17.61
C GLU A 219 -3.46 -17.20 16.26
N HIS A 220 -2.73 -16.96 15.17
CA HIS A 220 -3.05 -17.56 13.87
C HIS A 220 -3.09 -19.09 13.94
N GLN A 221 -2.10 -19.71 14.60
CA GLN A 221 -2.03 -21.16 14.80
C GLN A 221 -3.19 -21.72 15.65
N ARG A 222 -3.76 -20.92 16.55
CA ARG A 222 -4.96 -21.29 17.33
C ARG A 222 -6.24 -21.16 16.50
N ILE A 223 -6.31 -20.18 15.60
CA ILE A 223 -7.50 -19.92 14.78
C ILE A 223 -7.62 -20.91 13.63
N GLU A 224 -6.53 -21.32 12.97
CA GLU A 224 -6.60 -22.20 11.79
C GLU A 224 -7.34 -23.54 12.03
N PRO A 225 -7.15 -24.25 13.15
CA PRO A 225 -7.94 -25.43 13.48
C PRO A 225 -9.44 -25.13 13.64
N LEU A 226 -9.80 -23.94 14.13
CA LEU A 226 -11.21 -23.54 14.28
C LEU A 226 -11.84 -23.26 12.92
N ILE A 227 -11.11 -22.63 11.99
CA ILE A 227 -11.56 -22.50 10.60
C ILE A 227 -11.81 -23.89 10.00
N SER A 228 -10.89 -24.83 10.20
CA SER A 228 -11.03 -26.21 9.69
C SER A 228 -12.19 -26.97 10.33
N ALA A 229 -12.45 -26.76 11.63
CA ALA A 229 -13.57 -27.37 12.34
C ALA A 229 -14.92 -26.86 11.81
N VAL A 230 -15.07 -25.54 11.64
CA VAL A 230 -16.27 -24.95 11.05
C VAL A 230 -16.46 -25.42 9.61
N ASP A 231 -15.38 -25.46 8.81
CA ASP A 231 -15.41 -25.93 7.43
C ASP A 231 -15.95 -27.36 7.32
N THR A 232 -15.48 -28.24 8.20
CA THR A 232 -15.98 -29.61 8.27
C THR A 232 -17.45 -29.65 8.68
N ALA A 233 -17.82 -28.94 9.75
CA ALA A 233 -19.16 -28.97 10.31
C ALA A 233 -20.24 -28.42 9.35
N VAL A 234 -19.95 -27.28 8.70
CA VAL A 234 -20.89 -26.60 7.80
C VAL A 234 -21.16 -27.43 6.54
N HIS A 235 -20.14 -28.11 6.01
CA HIS A 235 -20.26 -28.97 4.84
C HIS A 235 -20.95 -30.31 5.18
N ALA A 236 -20.60 -30.91 6.33
CA ALA A 236 -21.23 -32.14 6.80
C ALA A 236 -22.70 -31.93 7.23
N GLY A 237 -23.08 -30.71 7.63
CA GLY A 237 -24.40 -30.42 8.19
C GLY A 237 -24.54 -30.86 9.64
N ASP A 238 -23.43 -30.98 10.38
CA ASP A 238 -23.43 -31.26 11.82
C ASP A 238 -23.73 -29.98 12.60
N LEU A 239 -25.02 -29.73 12.86
CA LEU A 239 -25.48 -28.46 13.44
C LEU A 239 -25.03 -28.26 14.89
N GLY A 240 -24.92 -29.35 15.66
CA GLY A 240 -24.49 -29.29 17.06
C GLY A 240 -23.02 -28.88 17.17
N TRP A 241 -22.15 -29.55 16.40
CA TRP A 241 -20.73 -29.21 16.36
C TRP A 241 -20.46 -27.85 15.70
N LEU A 242 -21.22 -27.50 14.65
CA LEU A 242 -21.10 -26.21 13.98
C LEU A 242 -21.32 -25.04 14.93
N ALA A 243 -22.30 -25.14 15.84
CA ALA A 243 -22.60 -24.06 16.78
C ALA A 243 -21.44 -23.78 17.73
N GLU A 244 -20.86 -24.83 18.32
CA GLU A 244 -19.69 -24.71 19.18
C GLU A 244 -18.48 -24.15 18.42
N ALA A 245 -18.18 -24.73 17.25
CA ALA A 245 -17.04 -24.32 16.44
C ALA A 245 -17.16 -22.87 15.96
N ALA A 246 -18.36 -22.43 15.54
CA ALA A 246 -18.63 -21.06 15.11
C ALA A 246 -18.48 -20.06 16.27
N ALA A 247 -19.02 -20.38 17.45
CA ALA A 247 -18.90 -19.52 18.63
C ALA A 247 -17.43 -19.36 19.06
N ARG A 248 -16.66 -20.45 19.07
CA ARG A 248 -15.23 -20.44 19.39
C ARG A 248 -14.42 -19.65 18.36
N LEU A 249 -14.64 -19.91 17.06
CA LEU A 249 -13.98 -19.16 15.98
C LEU A 249 -14.25 -17.66 16.11
N ARG A 250 -15.51 -17.27 16.33
CA ARG A 250 -15.88 -15.87 16.52
C ARG A 250 -15.17 -15.25 17.71
N SER A 251 -15.16 -15.92 18.86
CA SER A 251 -14.51 -15.40 20.07
C SER A 251 -13.00 -15.17 19.87
N GLU A 252 -12.29 -16.20 19.39
CA GLU A 252 -10.83 -16.14 19.16
C GLU A 252 -10.47 -15.11 18.09
N LEU A 253 -11.20 -15.10 16.97
CA LEU A 253 -10.95 -14.15 15.88
C LEU A 253 -11.18 -12.71 16.34
N LEU A 254 -12.28 -12.41 17.04
CA LEU A 254 -12.53 -11.05 17.53
C LEU A 254 -11.49 -10.62 18.57
N GLY A 255 -10.98 -11.54 19.39
CA GLY A 255 -9.86 -11.29 20.30
C GLY A 255 -8.58 -10.92 19.53
N HIS A 256 -8.21 -11.77 18.59
CA HIS A 256 -7.05 -11.58 17.72
C HIS A 256 -7.10 -10.25 16.94
N LEU A 257 -8.22 -9.95 16.28
CA LEU A 257 -8.35 -8.71 15.49
C LEU A 257 -8.24 -7.44 16.36
N ARG A 258 -8.67 -7.49 17.63
CA ARG A 258 -8.47 -6.38 18.57
C ARG A 258 -7.02 -6.24 18.98
N HIS A 259 -6.36 -7.34 19.34
CA HIS A 259 -4.95 -7.35 19.70
C HIS A 259 -4.08 -6.84 18.55
N GLU A 260 -4.36 -7.27 17.31
CA GLU A 260 -3.66 -6.75 16.15
C GLU A 260 -3.89 -5.24 15.97
N GLU A 261 -5.15 -4.78 16.03
CA GLU A 261 -5.50 -3.37 15.83
C GLU A 261 -4.96 -2.42 16.90
N ASP A 262 -4.93 -2.86 18.16
CA ASP A 262 -4.53 -2.06 19.31
C ASP A 262 -3.00 -2.01 19.47
N ASP A 263 -2.29 -3.10 19.17
CA ASP A 263 -0.86 -3.23 19.46
C ASP A 263 0.00 -3.37 18.20
N ALA A 264 -0.29 -4.34 17.32
CA ALA A 264 0.55 -4.62 16.16
C ALA A 264 0.43 -3.56 15.06
N VAL A 265 -0.78 -3.05 14.78
CA VAL A 265 -1.01 -2.04 13.74
C VAL A 265 -0.33 -0.72 14.08
N PRO A 266 -0.43 -0.15 15.29
CA PRO A 266 0.32 1.05 15.63
C PRO A 266 1.82 0.86 15.47
N LEU A 267 2.37 -0.27 15.92
CA LEU A 267 3.79 -0.59 15.74
C LEU A 267 4.17 -0.61 14.25
N LEU A 268 3.42 -1.33 13.42
CA LEU A 268 3.61 -1.37 11.96
C LEU A 268 3.59 0.03 11.35
N LEU A 269 2.64 0.88 11.73
CA LEU A 269 2.56 2.25 11.22
C LEU A 269 3.78 3.09 11.62
N THR A 270 4.39 2.84 12.78
CA THR A 270 5.61 3.55 13.20
C THR A 270 6.89 3.03 12.53
N VAL A 271 6.95 1.73 12.21
CA VAL A 271 8.16 1.07 11.70
C VAL A 271 8.20 1.07 10.17
N PHE A 272 7.09 0.74 9.51
CA PHE A 272 7.07 0.56 8.06
C PHE A 272 7.05 1.88 7.31
N SER A 273 7.97 2.01 6.37
CA SER A 273 7.99 3.10 5.41
C SER A 273 7.02 2.84 4.24
N GLU A 274 6.72 3.87 3.45
CA GLU A 274 5.87 3.73 2.26
C GLU A 274 6.43 2.69 1.23
N PRO A 275 7.75 2.59 0.98
CA PRO A 275 8.32 1.44 0.26
C PRO A 275 7.96 0.07 0.82
N ASP A 276 7.97 -0.11 2.14
CA ASP A 276 7.66 -1.39 2.80
C ASP A 276 6.19 -1.74 2.59
N TRP A 277 5.28 -0.80 2.83
CA TRP A 277 3.85 -0.96 2.56
C TRP A 277 3.56 -1.32 1.10
N ARG A 278 4.27 -0.68 0.15
CA ARG A 278 4.15 -1.02 -1.27
C ARG A 278 4.67 -2.42 -1.59
N ALA A 279 5.79 -2.83 -1.00
CA ALA A 279 6.36 -4.16 -1.19
C ALA A 279 5.42 -5.23 -0.65
N PHE A 280 4.91 -5.06 0.57
CA PHE A 280 3.92 -5.94 1.18
C PHE A 280 2.64 -6.03 0.34
N SER A 281 2.08 -4.89 -0.07
CA SER A 281 0.89 -4.86 -0.93
C SER A 281 1.12 -5.53 -2.29
N ALA A 282 2.35 -5.45 -2.83
CA ALA A 282 2.71 -6.12 -4.08
C ALA A 282 2.83 -7.64 -3.90
N ALA A 283 3.42 -8.10 -2.80
CA ALA A 283 3.50 -9.52 -2.45
C ALA A 283 2.10 -10.12 -2.27
N GLN A 284 1.22 -9.46 -1.51
CA GLN A 284 -0.18 -9.86 -1.36
C GLN A 284 -0.92 -9.97 -2.70
N ARG A 285 -0.83 -8.95 -3.56
CA ARG A 285 -1.48 -8.99 -4.88
C ARG A 285 -0.94 -10.11 -5.76
N LYS A 286 0.36 -10.39 -5.68
CA LYS A 286 1.00 -11.49 -6.42
C LYS A 286 0.48 -12.84 -5.94
N ALA A 287 0.44 -13.05 -4.62
CA ALA A 287 -0.07 -14.28 -4.01
C ALA A 287 -1.57 -14.51 -4.30
N ALA A 288 -2.40 -13.46 -4.21
CA ALA A 288 -3.83 -13.54 -4.49
C ALA A 288 -4.16 -13.79 -5.98
N GLY A 289 -3.29 -13.32 -6.89
CA GLY A 289 -3.51 -13.37 -8.33
C GLY A 289 -4.75 -12.59 -8.80
N ARG A 290 -5.02 -12.61 -10.11
CA ARG A 290 -6.09 -11.80 -10.72
C ARG A 290 -7.48 -12.15 -10.19
N LYS A 291 -7.75 -13.44 -9.97
CA LYS A 291 -9.05 -13.91 -9.45
C LYS A 291 -9.23 -13.54 -7.98
N GLY A 292 -8.19 -13.67 -7.15
CA GLY A 292 -8.26 -13.28 -5.73
C GLY A 292 -8.48 -11.79 -5.56
N VAL A 293 -7.77 -10.94 -6.32
CA VAL A 293 -7.99 -9.48 -6.30
C VAL A 293 -9.42 -9.09 -6.72
N ALA A 294 -9.97 -9.77 -7.74
CA ALA A 294 -11.32 -9.50 -8.21
C ALA A 294 -12.41 -9.94 -7.21
N GLU A 295 -12.13 -10.89 -6.31
CA GLU A 295 -13.02 -11.30 -5.23
C GLU A 295 -12.85 -10.41 -3.98
N PHE A 296 -11.62 -10.02 -3.67
CA PHE A 296 -11.25 -9.29 -2.44
C PHE A 296 -11.96 -7.95 -2.31
N PHE A 297 -11.92 -7.09 -3.34
CA PHE A 297 -12.52 -5.74 -3.22
C PHE A 297 -14.03 -5.77 -3.02
N PRO A 298 -14.84 -6.51 -3.80
CA PRO A 298 -16.26 -6.65 -3.51
C PRO A 298 -16.55 -7.24 -2.12
N TYR A 299 -15.70 -8.16 -1.63
CA TYR A 299 -15.86 -8.79 -0.33
C TYR A 299 -15.67 -7.81 0.84
N ILE A 300 -14.58 -7.04 0.85
CA ILE A 300 -14.32 -6.10 1.95
C ILE A 300 -15.23 -4.87 1.92
N LEU A 301 -15.82 -4.56 0.77
CA LEU A 301 -16.74 -3.44 0.61
C LEU A 301 -18.21 -3.83 0.84
N ALA A 302 -18.51 -5.12 1.00
CA ALA A 302 -19.88 -5.56 1.30
C ALA A 302 -20.26 -5.10 2.72
N GLU A 303 -21.38 -4.38 2.85
CA GLU A 303 -21.85 -3.81 4.13
C GLU A 303 -20.81 -2.91 4.83
N ALA A 304 -19.78 -2.44 4.11
CA ALA A 304 -18.80 -1.52 4.68
C ALA A 304 -19.40 -0.12 4.83
N ASP A 305 -18.94 0.61 5.84
CA ASP A 305 -19.27 2.02 6.01
C ASP A 305 -19.02 2.80 4.70
N PRO A 306 -20.01 3.57 4.19
CA PRO A 306 -19.90 4.23 2.89
C PRO A 306 -18.69 5.17 2.76
N GLU A 307 -18.32 5.87 3.83
CA GLU A 307 -17.18 6.79 3.83
C GLU A 307 -15.86 5.99 3.72
N ARG A 308 -15.72 4.93 4.53
CA ARG A 308 -14.56 4.02 4.45
C ARG A 308 -14.46 3.34 3.08
N ALA A 309 -15.58 2.92 2.51
CA ALA A 309 -15.66 2.29 1.19
C ALA A 309 -15.21 3.26 0.08
N GLU A 310 -15.65 4.52 0.11
CA GLU A 310 -15.20 5.55 -0.82
C GLU A 310 -13.69 5.76 -0.71
N ARG A 311 -13.17 5.91 0.51
CA ARG A 311 -11.74 6.13 0.75
C ARG A 311 -10.88 4.95 0.27
N VAL A 312 -11.33 3.72 0.46
CA VAL A 312 -10.63 2.52 -0.05
C VAL A 312 -10.66 2.48 -1.59
N THR A 313 -11.83 2.73 -2.20
CA THR A 313 -11.98 2.67 -3.66
C THR A 313 -11.26 3.81 -4.38
N ALA A 314 -11.10 4.98 -3.75
CA ALA A 314 -10.33 6.10 -4.29
C ALA A 314 -8.85 5.74 -4.56
N ARG A 315 -8.30 4.75 -3.84
CA ARG A 315 -6.90 4.28 -4.00
C ARG A 315 -6.67 3.40 -5.23
N LEU A 316 -7.74 2.86 -5.81
CA LEU A 316 -7.66 2.01 -6.99
C LEU A 316 -7.27 2.81 -8.24
N SER A 317 -6.67 2.18 -9.24
CA SER A 317 -6.52 2.80 -10.56
C SER A 317 -7.90 3.04 -11.18
N ALA A 318 -8.00 3.95 -12.15
CA ALA A 318 -9.26 4.18 -12.87
C ALA A 318 -9.80 2.89 -13.51
N SER A 319 -8.91 2.06 -14.08
CA SER A 319 -9.27 0.76 -14.65
C SER A 319 -9.76 -0.24 -13.60
N ALA A 320 -9.16 -0.26 -12.40
CA ALA A 320 -9.59 -1.12 -11.30
C ALA A 320 -10.93 -0.65 -10.71
N ARG A 321 -11.17 0.67 -10.56
CA ARG A 321 -12.48 1.20 -10.15
C ARG A 321 -13.57 0.85 -11.15
N TRP A 322 -13.28 0.99 -12.45
CA TRP A 322 -14.21 0.59 -13.50
C TRP A 322 -14.52 -0.92 -13.42
N ALA A 323 -13.49 -1.76 -13.31
CA ALA A 323 -13.67 -3.21 -13.20
C ALA A 323 -14.43 -3.60 -11.93
N LEU A 324 -14.16 -2.94 -10.80
CA LEU A 324 -14.88 -3.13 -9.55
C LEU A 324 -16.38 -2.87 -9.77
N ARG A 325 -16.73 -1.69 -10.28
CA ARG A 325 -18.12 -1.25 -10.47
C ARG A 325 -18.88 -2.10 -11.48
N HIS A 326 -18.27 -2.40 -12.62
CA HIS A 326 -18.99 -2.96 -13.77
C HIS A 326 -18.81 -4.48 -13.94
N ARG A 327 -17.85 -5.10 -13.24
CA ARG A 327 -17.55 -6.52 -13.42
C ARG A 327 -17.47 -7.29 -12.11
N TRP A 328 -16.68 -6.81 -11.15
CA TRP A 328 -16.40 -7.57 -9.94
C TRP A 328 -17.57 -7.53 -8.97
N GLN A 329 -18.12 -6.35 -8.68
CA GLN A 329 -19.21 -6.18 -7.74
C GLN A 329 -20.52 -6.81 -8.22
N PRO A 330 -20.95 -6.68 -9.50
CA PRO A 330 -22.13 -7.39 -10.01
C PRO A 330 -21.96 -8.92 -9.95
N ARG A 331 -20.77 -9.43 -10.32
CA ARG A 331 -20.47 -10.87 -10.24
C ARG A 331 -20.48 -11.38 -8.81
N PHE A 332 -19.97 -10.58 -7.87
CA PHE A 332 -20.02 -10.89 -6.46
C PHE A 332 -21.49 -10.93 -6.02
N ALA A 333 -22.24 -9.84 -6.17
CA ALA A 333 -23.65 -9.71 -5.78
C ALA A 333 -24.57 -10.80 -6.37
N GLY A 334 -24.27 -11.30 -7.58
CA GLY A 334 -25.05 -12.37 -8.22
C GLY A 334 -24.97 -13.75 -7.55
N ARG A 335 -24.23 -13.90 -6.44
CA ARG A 335 -24.21 -15.11 -5.62
C ARG A 335 -24.66 -14.78 -4.19
N PRO A 336 -25.78 -15.33 -3.71
CA PRO A 336 -26.26 -15.08 -2.37
C PRO A 336 -25.25 -15.59 -1.35
N ARG A 337 -24.96 -14.77 -0.35
CA ARG A 337 -24.08 -15.06 0.78
C ARG A 337 -24.77 -14.58 2.02
N TRP A 338 -24.75 -15.43 3.05
CA TRP A 338 -25.42 -15.16 4.32
C TRP A 338 -26.90 -14.85 4.14
N GLU A 339 -27.56 -14.47 5.22
CA GLU A 339 -28.93 -13.99 5.17
C GLU A 339 -28.89 -12.48 4.94
N THR A 340 -29.39 -12.06 3.78
CA THR A 340 -29.69 -10.65 3.57
C THR A 340 -30.83 -10.29 4.51
N VAL A 341 -30.51 -9.61 5.61
CA VAL A 341 -31.53 -8.95 6.42
C VAL A 341 -32.21 -7.94 5.49
N PRO A 342 -33.54 -8.00 5.30
CA PRO A 342 -34.24 -6.89 4.67
C PRO A 342 -33.99 -5.65 5.53
N HIS A 343 -33.35 -4.64 4.95
CA HIS A 343 -33.20 -3.32 5.60
C HIS A 343 -34.54 -2.65 5.83
#